data_AF-A0A553NYC3-F1
#
_entry.id   AF-A0A553NYC3-F1
#
_cell.length_a   1.000
_cell.length_b   1.000
_cell.length_c   1.000
_cell.angle_alpha   90.00
_cell.angle_beta   90.00
_cell.angle_gamma   90.00
#
_symmetry.space_group_name_H-M   'P 1'
#
loop_
_entity.id
_entity.type
_entity.pdbx_description
1 polymer ?
#
loop_
_entity_poly.entity_id
_entity_poly.type
_entity_poly.pdbx_seq_one_letter_code
_entity_poly.pdbx_strand_id
1 'polypeptide(L)'
;MRQQLFWFPLSDLAVLTHISSAPKYQTPEQPMLCYVSEKLGEILLRLLHHLSSVICQQIPILSTIFARLQFFLSWTVSKNRSDFLHSLPRMWAASEATRGSLWLLPIEQVPKVLRMVSKWAKATPHACSGPLFLQSVSMEGISPRESVPFIAPYLDEPSCAMWYDWFLSEKAPNPIQVAEFESIFHEAGGMRCWSADRIISPLVLTDMFPNYNRWCNVKAQIDKYNFVQGAYIHGTVYSRSGFTDISESTLSLCSSLCE
;
A
#
# COMPACT_ATOMS: atom_id res chain seq x y z
N MET A 1 19.96 9.27 -6.45
CA MET A 1 19.12 8.93 -7.62
C MET A 1 18.06 7.93 -7.16
N ARG A 2 16.78 8.10 -7.51
CA ARG A 2 15.71 7.16 -7.11
C ARG A 2 15.19 6.44 -8.34
N GLN A 3 14.98 5.14 -8.24
CA GLN A 3 14.37 4.34 -9.30
C GLN A 3 12.92 4.02 -8.94
N GLN A 4 12.06 4.10 -9.93
CA GLN A 4 10.63 3.82 -9.82
C GLN A 4 10.23 2.84 -10.92
N LEU A 5 9.39 1.87 -10.58
CA LEU A 5 8.93 0.83 -11.47
C LEU A 5 7.42 0.70 -11.33
N PHE A 6 6.73 0.86 -12.45
CA PHE A 6 5.33 0.50 -12.59
C PHE A 6 5.26 -0.86 -13.25
N TRP A 7 4.75 -1.86 -12.55
CA TRP A 7 4.69 -3.21 -13.06
C TRP A 7 3.24 -3.64 -13.21
N PHE A 8 2.93 -4.30 -14.33
CA PHE A 8 1.59 -4.79 -14.68
C PHE A 8 1.60 -6.32 -14.65
N PRO A 9 1.24 -6.97 -13.53
CA PRO A 9 1.47 -8.41 -13.34
C PRO A 9 0.74 -9.32 -14.33
N LEU A 10 -0.37 -8.84 -14.90
CA LEU A 10 -1.18 -9.58 -15.87
C LEU A 10 -0.68 -9.48 -17.32
N SER A 11 0.17 -8.49 -17.62
CA SER A 11 0.74 -8.32 -18.96
C SER A 11 2.25 -8.57 -18.99
N ASP A 12 2.88 -8.76 -17.82
CA ASP A 12 4.33 -8.88 -17.63
C ASP A 12 5.11 -7.67 -18.19
N LEU A 13 4.42 -6.52 -18.38
CA LEU A 13 5.01 -5.27 -18.84
C LEU A 13 5.36 -4.36 -17.66
N ALA A 14 6.38 -3.52 -17.84
CA ALA A 14 6.76 -2.55 -16.83
C ALA A 14 7.27 -1.23 -17.42
N VAL A 15 7.02 -0.14 -16.70
CA VAL A 15 7.59 1.18 -16.99
C VAL A 15 8.59 1.52 -15.90
N LEU A 16 9.87 1.58 -16.28
CA LEU A 16 10.97 2.00 -15.40
C LEU A 16 11.22 3.49 -15.58
N THR A 17 11.24 4.25 -14.49
CA THR A 17 11.58 5.66 -14.48
C THR A 17 12.74 5.94 -13.52
N HIS A 18 13.67 6.76 -13.98
CA HIS A 18 14.80 7.22 -13.20
C HIS A 18 14.56 8.67 -12.78
N ILE A 19 14.58 8.92 -11.48
CA ILE A 19 14.39 10.24 -10.91
C ILE A 19 15.72 10.75 -10.39
N SER A 20 16.24 11.77 -11.06
CA SER A 20 17.36 12.57 -10.61
C SER A 20 16.86 13.88 -10.00
N SER A 21 17.51 14.32 -8.93
CA SER A 21 17.33 15.67 -8.42
C SER A 21 18.19 16.60 -9.27
N ALA A 22 17.68 17.01 -10.43
CA ALA A 22 18.37 17.98 -11.27
C ALA A 22 18.22 19.40 -10.67
N PRO A 23 19.25 20.26 -10.72
CA PRO A 23 19.11 21.65 -10.31
C PRO A 23 18.11 22.35 -11.24
N LYS A 24 17.14 23.08 -10.65
CA LYS A 24 16.02 23.73 -11.35
C LYS A 24 16.42 24.56 -12.58
N TYR A 25 17.63 25.11 -12.58
CA TYR A 25 18.15 25.99 -13.63
C TYR A 25 18.65 25.27 -14.89
N GLN A 26 18.76 23.94 -14.88
CA GLN A 26 19.28 23.16 -16.02
C GLN A 26 18.21 22.33 -16.73
N THR A 27 16.98 22.28 -16.20
CA THR A 27 15.92 21.41 -16.75
C THR A 27 14.90 22.24 -17.52
N PRO A 28 14.60 21.92 -18.79
CA PRO A 28 13.63 22.67 -19.58
C PRO A 28 12.20 22.54 -18.99
N GLU A 29 11.40 23.57 -19.18
CA GLU A 29 9.96 23.51 -18.92
C GLU A 29 9.27 22.58 -19.92
N GLN A 30 8.21 21.92 -19.47
CA GLN A 30 7.44 20.99 -20.29
C GLN A 30 6.64 21.74 -21.36
N PRO A 31 6.75 21.35 -22.66
CA PRO A 31 5.92 21.93 -23.71
C PRO A 31 4.43 21.70 -23.43
N MET A 32 3.58 22.68 -23.79
CA MET A 32 2.13 22.61 -23.55
C MET A 32 1.48 21.35 -24.13
N LEU A 33 1.91 20.88 -25.30
CA LEU A 33 1.38 19.65 -25.91
C LEU A 33 1.72 18.40 -25.07
N CYS A 34 2.94 18.33 -24.54
CA CYS A 34 3.36 17.25 -23.65
C CYS A 34 2.56 17.29 -22.34
N TYR A 35 2.38 18.48 -21.78
CA TYR A 35 1.57 18.68 -20.57
C TYR A 35 0.10 18.26 -20.76
N VAL A 36 -0.54 18.69 -21.85
CA VAL A 36 -1.92 18.30 -22.16
C VAL A 36 -2.03 16.79 -22.38
N SER A 37 -1.09 16.19 -23.13
CA SER A 37 -1.06 14.74 -23.37
C SER A 37 -0.88 13.95 -22.08
N GLU A 38 -0.02 14.44 -21.17
CA GLU A 38 0.14 13.88 -19.83
C GLU A 38 -1.19 13.91 -19.06
N LYS A 39 -1.84 15.08 -18.95
CA LYS A 39 -3.07 15.23 -18.16
C LYS A 39 -4.22 14.41 -18.73
N LEU A 40 -4.37 14.37 -20.04
CA LEU A 40 -5.34 13.50 -20.70
C LEU A 40 -5.04 12.03 -20.42
N GLY A 41 -3.77 11.62 -20.50
CA GLY A 41 -3.32 10.26 -20.15
C GLY A 41 -3.66 9.89 -18.71
N GLU A 42 -3.44 10.78 -17.74
CA GLU A 42 -3.78 10.56 -16.32
C GLU A 42 -5.30 10.42 -16.08
N ILE A 43 -6.12 11.18 -16.82
CA ILE A 43 -7.58 11.09 -16.74
C ILE A 43 -8.04 9.75 -17.33
N LEU A 44 -7.55 9.40 -18.52
CA LEU A 44 -7.86 8.13 -19.18
C LEU A 44 -7.43 6.93 -18.35
N LEU A 45 -6.26 6.99 -17.70
CA LEU A 45 -5.78 5.92 -16.83
C LEU A 45 -6.72 5.69 -15.64
N ARG A 46 -7.20 6.76 -15.00
CA ARG A 46 -8.20 6.67 -13.91
C ARG A 46 -9.51 6.06 -14.38
N LEU A 47 -10.02 6.51 -15.53
CA LEU A 47 -11.25 5.96 -16.11
C LEU A 47 -11.08 4.47 -16.44
N LEU A 48 -9.95 4.10 -17.04
CA LEU A 48 -9.65 2.73 -17.42
C LEU A 48 -9.50 1.80 -16.20
N HIS A 49 -8.91 2.29 -15.11
CA HIS A 49 -8.81 1.58 -13.85
C HIS A 49 -10.19 1.36 -13.21
N HIS A 50 -11.06 2.37 -13.22
CA HIS A 50 -12.42 2.22 -12.71
C HIS A 50 -13.22 1.20 -13.54
N LEU A 51 -13.09 1.25 -14.86
CA LEU A 51 -13.71 0.30 -15.77
C LEU A 51 -13.18 -1.12 -15.58
N SER A 52 -11.85 -1.31 -15.46
CA SER A 52 -11.27 -2.62 -15.22
C SER A 52 -11.77 -3.22 -13.91
N SER A 53 -11.87 -2.43 -12.84
CA SER A 53 -12.36 -2.91 -11.54
C SER A 53 -13.80 -3.43 -11.57
N VAL A 54 -14.64 -2.94 -12.47
CA VAL A 54 -16.04 -3.40 -12.60
C VAL A 54 -16.16 -4.53 -13.63
N ILE A 55 -15.54 -4.36 -14.80
CA ILE A 55 -15.68 -5.29 -15.92
C ILE A 55 -14.91 -6.60 -15.66
N CYS A 56 -13.71 -6.52 -15.08
CA CYS A 56 -12.86 -7.71 -14.88
C CYS A 56 -13.39 -8.63 -13.77
N GLN A 57 -14.23 -8.12 -12.87
CA GLN A 57 -14.98 -8.96 -11.92
C GLN A 57 -15.97 -9.90 -12.64
N GLN A 58 -16.54 -9.44 -13.76
CA GLN A 58 -17.52 -10.20 -14.53
C GLN A 58 -16.87 -11.00 -15.66
N ILE A 59 -15.82 -10.45 -16.29
CA ILE A 59 -15.15 -11.04 -17.46
C ILE A 59 -13.63 -11.00 -17.25
N PRO A 60 -13.05 -11.98 -16.52
CA PRO A 60 -11.64 -11.96 -16.14
C PRO A 60 -10.67 -12.09 -17.33
N ILE A 61 -11.15 -12.59 -18.48
CA ILE A 61 -10.36 -12.72 -19.71
C ILE A 61 -9.91 -11.33 -20.22
N LEU A 62 -10.68 -10.27 -19.91
CA LEU A 62 -10.34 -8.92 -20.33
C LEU A 62 -9.25 -8.28 -19.47
N SER A 63 -8.91 -8.83 -18.30
CA SER A 63 -7.95 -8.22 -17.37
C SER A 63 -6.58 -7.99 -18.01
N THR A 64 -6.10 -8.90 -18.85
CA THR A 64 -4.84 -8.72 -19.59
C THR A 64 -4.91 -7.60 -20.63
N ILE A 65 -6.06 -7.41 -21.29
CA ILE A 65 -6.28 -6.33 -22.25
C ILE A 65 -6.26 -4.99 -21.53
N PHE A 66 -7.01 -4.86 -20.43
CA PHE A 66 -6.99 -3.67 -19.59
C PHE A 66 -5.59 -3.36 -19.06
N ALA A 67 -4.86 -4.36 -18.58
CA ALA A 67 -3.48 -4.19 -18.12
C ALA A 67 -2.54 -3.66 -19.22
N ARG A 68 -2.69 -4.12 -20.46
CA ARG A 68 -1.90 -3.60 -21.61
C ARG A 68 -2.30 -2.18 -21.99
N LEU A 69 -3.59 -1.87 -22.00
CA LEU A 69 -4.07 -0.51 -22.27
C LEU A 69 -3.58 0.49 -21.21
N GLN A 70 -3.65 0.09 -19.93
CA GLN A 70 -3.11 0.89 -18.83
C GLN A 70 -1.58 1.07 -18.98
N PHE A 71 -0.85 0.02 -19.37
CA PHE A 71 0.58 0.13 -19.66
C PHE A 71 0.88 1.18 -20.73
N PHE A 72 0.19 1.15 -21.88
CA PHE A 72 0.45 2.13 -22.95
C PHE A 72 0.13 3.57 -22.51
N LEU A 73 -0.93 3.77 -21.73
CA LEU A 73 -1.26 5.07 -21.16
C LEU A 73 -0.20 5.53 -20.15
N SER A 74 0.19 4.69 -19.20
CA SER A 74 1.25 4.99 -18.24
C SER A 74 2.58 5.29 -18.92
N TRP A 75 2.96 4.51 -19.94
CA TRP A 75 4.15 4.76 -20.74
C TRP A 75 4.07 6.10 -21.47
N THR A 76 2.93 6.45 -22.05
CA THR A 76 2.71 7.74 -22.72
C THR A 76 2.82 8.91 -21.73
N VAL A 77 2.26 8.78 -20.53
CA VAL A 77 2.39 9.76 -19.45
C VAL A 77 3.85 9.92 -19.05
N SER A 78 4.56 8.82 -18.78
CA SER A 78 5.98 8.84 -18.41
C SER A 78 6.86 9.44 -19.52
N LYS A 79 6.60 9.10 -20.78
CA LYS A 79 7.33 9.64 -21.93
C LYS A 79 7.17 11.16 -22.06
N ASN A 80 5.96 11.67 -21.90
CA ASN A 80 5.69 13.12 -22.00
C ASN A 80 6.21 13.92 -20.79
N ARG A 81 6.58 13.23 -19.70
CA ARG A 81 7.25 13.82 -18.53
C ARG A 81 8.77 13.76 -18.59
N SER A 82 9.31 12.82 -19.37
CA SER A 82 10.75 12.59 -19.48
C SER A 82 11.46 13.90 -19.82
N ASP A 83 12.60 14.14 -19.16
CA ASP A 83 13.51 15.25 -19.45
C ASP A 83 12.99 16.66 -19.14
N PHE A 84 11.75 16.80 -18.64
CA PHE A 84 11.18 18.09 -18.23
C PHE A 84 11.11 18.22 -16.71
N LEU A 85 11.09 19.46 -16.24
CA LEU A 85 10.83 19.74 -14.84
C LEU A 85 9.37 19.41 -14.51
N HIS A 86 9.17 18.40 -13.66
CA HIS A 86 7.85 17.98 -13.22
C HIS A 86 7.84 17.77 -11.71
N SER A 87 6.68 17.99 -11.09
CA SER A 87 6.46 17.50 -9.72
C SER A 87 6.57 15.98 -9.74
N LEU A 88 7.12 15.38 -8.68
CA LEU A 88 7.06 13.93 -8.49
C LEU A 88 5.63 13.44 -8.76
N PRO A 89 5.45 12.31 -9.48
CA PRO A 89 4.14 11.76 -9.73
C PRO A 89 3.38 11.66 -8.40
N ARG A 90 2.28 12.42 -8.25
CA ARG A 90 1.33 12.21 -7.16
C ARG A 90 0.58 10.93 -7.49
N MET A 91 1.22 9.83 -7.13
CA MET A 91 0.74 8.49 -7.35
C MET A 91 -0.31 8.11 -6.34
N TRP A 92 -0.31 8.82 -5.21
CA TRP A 92 -1.39 8.84 -4.24
C TRP A 92 -2.63 9.39 -4.93
N ALA A 93 -3.70 8.59 -4.91
CA ALA A 93 -5.02 9.14 -5.15
C ALA A 93 -5.11 10.44 -4.35
N ALA A 94 -5.46 11.55 -4.99
CA ALA A 94 -5.73 12.82 -4.30
C ALA A 94 -7.01 12.73 -3.42
N SER A 95 -7.54 11.53 -3.25
CA SER A 95 -8.77 11.16 -2.58
C SER A 95 -8.41 10.46 -1.28
N GLU A 96 -9.20 10.70 -0.23
CA GLU A 96 -9.21 10.01 1.07
C GLU A 96 -9.53 8.50 0.97
N ALA A 97 -9.36 7.89 -0.20
CA ALA A 97 -9.66 6.50 -0.49
C ALA A 97 -8.40 5.76 -1.00
N THR A 98 -7.27 5.94 -0.30
CA THR A 98 -6.05 5.14 -0.48
C THR A 98 -6.25 3.74 0.10
N ARG A 99 -6.80 2.82 -0.69
CA ARG A 99 -7.29 1.51 -0.23
C ARG A 99 -6.27 0.37 -0.32
N GLY A 100 -5.13 0.61 -0.97
CA GLY A 100 -3.98 -0.29 -0.92
C GLY A 100 -3.05 -0.02 0.24
N SER A 101 -2.01 -0.84 0.37
CA SER A 101 -1.01 -0.69 1.44
C SER A 101 0.38 -0.59 0.86
N LEU A 102 1.18 0.27 1.49
CA LEU A 102 2.60 0.39 1.21
C LEU A 102 3.35 -0.63 2.07
N TRP A 103 4.26 -1.37 1.46
CA TRP A 103 5.09 -2.39 2.08
C TRP A 103 6.56 -2.08 1.82
N LEU A 104 7.39 -2.14 2.85
CA LEU A 104 8.84 -2.18 2.73
C LEU A 104 9.27 -3.64 2.63
N LEU A 105 10.07 -3.96 1.62
CA LEU A 105 10.57 -5.30 1.37
C LEU A 105 12.10 -5.28 1.37
N PRO A 106 12.78 -6.28 1.96
CA PRO A 106 14.20 -6.48 1.74
C PRO A 106 14.48 -6.61 0.25
N ILE A 107 15.48 -5.89 -0.27
CA ILE A 107 15.72 -5.81 -1.72
C ILE A 107 15.98 -7.19 -2.34
N GLU A 108 16.60 -8.09 -1.58
CA GLU A 108 16.91 -9.47 -1.99
C GLU A 108 15.66 -10.33 -2.20
N GLN A 109 14.56 -10.00 -1.50
CA GLN A 109 13.30 -10.74 -1.59
C GLN A 109 12.42 -10.25 -2.75
N VAL A 110 12.69 -9.06 -3.32
CA VAL A 110 11.87 -8.47 -4.39
C VAL A 110 11.67 -9.43 -5.58
N PRO A 111 12.70 -10.11 -6.14
CA PRO A 111 12.49 -11.04 -7.25
C PRO A 111 11.64 -12.26 -6.90
N LYS A 112 11.65 -12.71 -5.64
CA LYS A 112 10.79 -13.80 -5.16
C LYS A 112 9.34 -13.31 -5.05
N VAL A 113 9.14 -12.14 -4.45
CA VAL A 113 7.82 -11.51 -4.29
C VAL A 113 7.17 -11.25 -5.65
N LEU A 114 7.89 -10.66 -6.62
CA LEU A 114 7.37 -10.42 -7.97
C LEU A 114 6.90 -11.73 -8.64
N ARG A 115 7.64 -12.83 -8.48
CA ARG A 115 7.22 -14.14 -9.00
C ARG A 115 5.97 -14.67 -8.33
N MET A 116 5.88 -14.57 -7.00
CA MET A 116 4.70 -15.01 -6.24
C MET A 116 3.47 -14.17 -6.59
N VAL A 117 3.62 -12.86 -6.71
CA VAL A 117 2.55 -11.96 -7.14
C VAL A 117 2.09 -12.27 -8.56
N SER A 118 3.01 -12.50 -9.51
CA SER A 118 2.63 -12.86 -10.89
C SER A 118 1.83 -14.16 -10.91
N LYS A 119 2.26 -15.17 -10.14
CA LYS A 119 1.54 -16.44 -9.99
C LYS A 119 0.14 -16.23 -9.38
N TRP A 120 0.06 -15.44 -8.31
CA TRP A 120 -1.22 -15.12 -7.66
C TRP A 120 -2.15 -14.38 -8.62
N ALA A 121 -1.68 -13.31 -9.27
CA ALA A 121 -2.46 -12.51 -10.21
C ALA A 121 -3.03 -13.34 -11.38
N LYS A 122 -2.25 -14.31 -11.88
CA LYS A 122 -2.69 -15.24 -12.93
C LYS A 122 -3.77 -16.21 -12.43
N ALA A 123 -3.75 -16.57 -11.14
CA ALA A 123 -4.78 -17.40 -10.52
C ALA A 123 -6.04 -16.61 -10.10
N THR A 124 -5.91 -15.31 -9.85
CA THR A 124 -6.99 -14.41 -9.42
C THR A 124 -7.15 -13.16 -10.30
N PRO A 125 -7.33 -13.30 -11.63
CA PRO A 125 -7.34 -12.17 -12.56
C PRO A 125 -8.52 -11.20 -12.36
N HIS A 126 -9.60 -11.63 -11.71
CA HIS A 126 -10.76 -10.80 -11.36
C HIS A 126 -10.50 -9.86 -10.16
N ALA A 127 -9.50 -10.18 -9.34
CA ALA A 127 -9.12 -9.38 -8.18
C ALA A 127 -8.17 -8.22 -8.56
N CYS A 128 -7.57 -8.30 -9.75
CA CYS A 128 -6.52 -7.40 -10.23
C CYS A 128 -7.09 -6.34 -11.17
N SER A 129 -6.84 -5.06 -10.89
CA SER A 129 -7.42 -3.92 -11.62
C SER A 129 -6.39 -2.97 -12.23
N GLY A 130 -5.11 -3.11 -11.92
CA GLY A 130 -4.10 -2.16 -12.37
C GLY A 130 -2.66 -2.51 -12.00
N PRO A 131 -1.73 -1.53 -11.97
CA PRO A 131 -0.32 -1.78 -11.73
C PRO A 131 0.03 -1.87 -10.25
N LEU A 132 1.17 -2.50 -10.00
CA LEU A 132 1.97 -2.34 -8.77
C LEU A 132 3.02 -1.26 -8.97
N PHE A 133 3.23 -0.47 -7.93
CA PHE A 133 4.27 0.54 -7.90
C PHE A 133 5.40 0.11 -6.98
N LEU A 134 6.64 0.14 -7.49
CA LEU A 134 7.84 -0.15 -6.72
C LEU A 134 8.77 1.05 -6.78
N GLN A 135 9.41 1.35 -5.66
CA GLN A 135 10.39 2.41 -5.53
C GLN A 135 11.55 1.97 -4.66
N SER A 136 12.78 2.23 -5.12
CA SER A 136 13.97 2.04 -4.29
C SER A 136 13.95 3.05 -3.14
N VAL A 137 14.11 2.58 -1.89
CA VAL A 137 14.26 3.46 -0.73
C VAL A 137 15.75 3.66 -0.46
N SER A 138 16.22 4.90 -0.52
CA SER A 138 17.58 5.23 -0.06
C SER A 138 17.55 5.43 1.45
N MET A 139 18.35 4.65 2.18
CA MET A 139 18.52 4.74 3.63
C MET A 139 19.49 5.85 4.07
N GLU A 140 19.93 6.72 3.15
CA GLU A 140 20.87 7.79 3.44
C GLU A 140 20.29 8.78 4.48
N GLY A 141 20.82 8.71 5.72
CA GLY A 141 20.60 9.73 6.75
C GLY A 141 20.01 9.25 8.08
N ILE A 142 19.63 7.98 8.22
CA ILE A 142 19.15 7.43 9.50
C ILE A 142 20.31 6.66 10.14
N SER A 143 20.98 7.26 11.12
CA SER A 143 21.97 6.54 11.93
C SER A 143 21.25 5.42 12.71
N PRO A 144 21.68 4.15 12.59
CA PRO A 144 20.82 3.00 12.89
C PRO A 144 20.56 2.69 14.38
N ARG A 145 20.93 3.56 15.34
CA ARG A 145 20.94 3.13 16.76
C ARG A 145 20.40 4.07 17.83
N GLU A 146 20.17 5.35 17.58
CA GLU A 146 19.80 6.26 18.68
C GLU A 146 18.40 6.86 18.62
N SER A 147 17.63 6.73 17.52
CA SER A 147 16.31 7.38 17.46
C SER A 147 15.30 6.77 16.48
N VAL A 148 15.35 5.46 16.20
CA VAL A 148 14.26 4.84 15.42
C VAL A 148 12.96 4.93 16.24
N PRO A 149 11.90 5.59 15.73
CA PRO A 149 10.64 5.69 16.47
C PRO A 149 10.08 4.29 16.77
N PHE A 150 9.42 4.12 17.92
CA PHE A 150 8.97 2.80 18.42
C PHE A 150 8.18 1.96 17.41
N ILE A 151 7.44 2.63 16.54
CA ILE A 151 6.55 1.99 15.57
C ILE A 151 6.88 2.44 14.14
N ALA A 152 8.08 2.93 13.85
CA ALA A 152 8.44 3.31 12.49
C ALA A 152 8.58 2.05 11.60
N PRO A 153 7.95 2.01 10.41
CA PRO A 153 8.19 0.95 9.45
C PRO A 153 9.63 1.09 8.94
N TYR A 154 10.48 0.14 9.31
CA TYR A 154 11.92 0.20 9.09
C TYR A 154 12.49 -1.21 8.92
N LEU A 155 13.46 -1.33 8.02
CA LEU A 155 14.27 -2.53 7.83
C LEU A 155 15.74 -2.14 7.99
N ASP A 156 16.51 -2.94 8.72
CA ASP A 156 17.96 -2.73 8.91
C ASP A 156 18.77 -2.89 7.60
N GLU A 157 18.13 -3.40 6.55
CA GLU A 157 18.72 -3.76 5.27
C GLU A 157 18.22 -2.83 4.13
N PRO A 158 18.95 -2.76 2.99
CA PRO A 158 18.47 -2.08 1.80
C PRO A 158 17.08 -2.59 1.38
N SER A 159 16.16 -1.66 1.17
CA SER A 159 14.74 -2.00 0.99
C SER A 159 14.11 -1.33 -0.23
N CYS A 160 13.04 -1.95 -0.69
CA CYS A 160 12.16 -1.44 -1.73
C CYS A 160 10.79 -1.18 -1.12
N ALA A 161 10.26 0.01 -1.39
CA ALA A 161 8.88 0.35 -1.10
C ALA A 161 8.01 -0.15 -2.25
N MET A 162 7.00 -0.95 -1.96
CA MET A 162 6.03 -1.44 -2.93
C MET A 162 4.62 -1.10 -2.49
N TRP A 163 3.82 -0.61 -3.44
CA TRP A 163 2.48 -0.10 -3.19
C TRP A 163 1.51 -0.65 -4.22
N TYR A 164 0.32 -1.04 -3.75
CA TYR A 164 -0.66 -1.78 -4.55
C TYR A 164 -2.03 -1.10 -4.64
N ASP A 165 -2.13 0.20 -4.40
CA ASP A 165 -3.40 0.94 -4.36
C ASP A 165 -4.34 0.69 -5.54
N TRP A 166 -3.80 0.67 -6.75
CA TRP A 166 -4.57 0.44 -7.99
C TRP A 166 -4.55 -1.02 -8.43
N PHE A 167 -3.92 -1.90 -7.66
CA PHE A 167 -3.79 -3.30 -8.04
C PHE A 167 -5.03 -4.09 -7.67
N LEU A 168 -5.64 -3.86 -6.50
CA LEU A 168 -6.85 -4.56 -6.07
C LEU A 168 -8.11 -3.76 -6.41
N SER A 169 -9.26 -4.43 -6.52
CA SER A 169 -10.57 -3.80 -6.77
C SER A 169 -10.88 -2.67 -5.78
N GLU A 170 -11.33 -1.51 -6.31
CA GLU A 170 -11.72 -0.34 -5.52
C GLU A 170 -12.99 -0.61 -4.69
N LYS A 171 -13.94 -1.36 -5.25
CA LYS A 171 -15.22 -1.68 -4.62
C LYS A 171 -15.13 -3.01 -3.87
N ALA A 172 -15.20 -2.94 -2.54
CA ALA A 172 -15.30 -4.07 -1.61
C ALA A 172 -14.37 -5.26 -1.99
N PRO A 173 -13.04 -5.05 -1.99
CA PRO A 173 -12.12 -6.15 -2.29
C PRO A 173 -12.36 -7.29 -1.29
N ASN A 174 -12.46 -8.52 -1.79
CA ASN A 174 -12.70 -9.67 -0.95
C ASN A 174 -11.59 -9.77 0.12
N PRO A 175 -11.93 -9.74 1.42
CA PRO A 175 -10.93 -9.69 2.49
C PRO A 175 -10.02 -10.92 2.50
N ILE A 176 -10.52 -12.08 2.07
CA ILE A 176 -9.75 -13.32 1.97
C ILE A 176 -8.66 -13.17 0.89
N GLN A 177 -9.04 -12.69 -0.29
CA GLN A 177 -8.10 -12.47 -1.39
C GLN A 177 -7.04 -11.42 -1.04
N VAL A 178 -7.41 -10.39 -0.27
CA VAL A 178 -6.42 -9.42 0.18
C VAL A 178 -5.47 -10.03 1.21
N ALA A 179 -5.98 -10.82 2.16
CA ALA A 179 -5.14 -11.50 3.13
C ALA A 179 -4.16 -12.48 2.46
N GLU A 180 -4.63 -13.27 1.49
CA GLU A 180 -3.79 -14.15 0.66
C GLU A 180 -2.73 -13.36 -0.14
N PHE A 181 -3.10 -12.19 -0.68
CA PHE A 181 -2.16 -11.36 -1.40
C PHE A 181 -1.11 -10.73 -0.47
N GLU A 182 -1.53 -10.23 0.70
CA GLU A 182 -0.63 -9.61 1.67
C GLU A 182 0.27 -10.63 2.38
N SER A 183 -0.13 -11.90 2.47
CA SER A 183 0.73 -12.96 3.03
C SER A 183 2.02 -13.12 2.22
N ILE A 184 1.98 -12.86 0.90
CA ILE A 184 3.16 -12.89 0.03
C ILE A 184 4.24 -11.90 0.54
N PHE A 185 3.84 -10.73 1.03
CA PHE A 185 4.77 -9.74 1.56
C PHE A 185 5.24 -10.10 2.96
N HIS A 186 4.32 -10.56 3.81
CA HIS A 186 4.66 -10.97 5.18
C HIS A 186 5.64 -12.15 5.19
N GLU A 187 5.41 -13.18 4.37
CA GLU A 187 6.31 -14.34 4.19
C GLU A 187 7.69 -13.97 3.64
N ALA A 188 7.81 -12.81 3.00
CA ALA A 188 9.06 -12.26 2.48
C ALA A 188 9.79 -11.37 3.51
N GLY A 189 9.32 -11.30 4.75
CA GLY A 189 9.86 -10.39 5.77
C GLY A 189 9.51 -8.93 5.51
N GLY A 190 8.45 -8.69 4.75
CA GLY A 190 7.98 -7.34 4.45
C GLY A 190 7.36 -6.66 5.66
N MET A 191 7.62 -5.36 5.79
CA MET A 191 7.05 -4.51 6.82
C MET A 191 6.02 -3.56 6.23
N ARG A 192 4.80 -3.60 6.75
CA ARG A 192 3.71 -2.72 6.29
C ARG A 192 3.93 -1.29 6.81
N CYS A 193 3.73 -0.29 5.95
CA CYS A 193 3.77 1.12 6.32
C CYS A 193 2.41 1.65 6.76
N TRP A 194 2.41 2.71 7.58
CA TRP A 194 1.21 3.34 8.15
C TRP A 194 0.30 4.06 7.15
N SER A 195 0.77 4.36 5.94
CA SER A 195 0.04 5.15 4.94
C SER A 195 -1.09 4.37 4.25
N ALA A 196 -1.74 3.43 4.94
CA ALA A 196 -2.75 2.54 4.40
C ALA A 196 -4.07 2.66 5.18
N ASP A 197 -5.22 2.64 4.50
CA ASP A 197 -6.54 2.86 5.12
C ASP A 197 -7.16 1.61 5.79
N ARG A 198 -6.38 0.58 6.13
CA ARG A 198 -6.92 -0.71 6.64
C ARG A 198 -6.60 -1.00 8.09
N ILE A 199 -7.63 -1.18 8.91
CA ILE A 199 -7.49 -1.53 10.34
C ILE A 199 -6.58 -2.75 10.49
N ILE A 200 -5.50 -2.58 11.25
CA ILE A 200 -4.53 -3.64 11.53
C ILE A 200 -4.82 -4.19 12.93
N SER A 201 -4.92 -5.52 13.03
CA SER A 201 -5.06 -6.18 14.32
C SER A 201 -3.83 -5.89 15.21
N PRO A 202 -4.01 -5.61 16.51
CA PRO A 202 -2.90 -5.41 17.45
C PRO A 202 -1.97 -6.60 17.58
N LEU A 203 -2.48 -7.80 17.34
CA LEU A 203 -1.66 -9.01 17.31
C LEU A 203 -0.64 -8.93 16.18
N VAL A 204 -1.07 -8.44 15.01
CA VAL A 204 -0.20 -8.19 13.86
C VAL A 204 0.78 -7.05 14.15
N LEU A 205 0.36 -6.00 14.88
CA LEU A 205 1.27 -4.92 15.27
C LEU A 205 2.34 -5.37 16.26
N THR A 206 1.99 -6.23 17.22
CA THR A 206 2.95 -6.82 18.16
C THR A 206 3.98 -7.70 17.44
N ASP A 207 3.54 -8.43 16.42
CA ASP A 207 4.41 -9.25 15.57
C ASP A 207 5.33 -8.40 14.67
N MET A 208 4.78 -7.38 14.01
CA MET A 208 5.52 -6.52 13.07
C MET A 208 6.46 -5.52 13.75
N PHE A 209 6.11 -5.03 14.95
CA PHE A 209 6.85 -3.97 15.63
C PHE A 209 7.27 -4.44 17.04
N PRO A 210 8.55 -4.82 17.24
CA PRO A 210 9.04 -5.34 18.52
C PRO A 210 8.80 -4.40 19.71
N ASN A 211 8.76 -3.10 19.45
CA ASN A 211 8.57 -2.07 20.47
C ASN A 211 7.10 -1.62 20.65
N TYR A 212 6.14 -2.29 20.01
CA TYR A 212 4.72 -1.91 20.06
C TYR A 212 4.18 -1.85 21.50
N ASN A 213 4.49 -2.85 22.34
CA ASN A 213 4.06 -2.86 23.74
C ASN A 213 4.59 -1.67 24.54
N ARG A 214 5.85 -1.26 24.28
CA ARG A 214 6.44 -0.10 24.93
C ARG A 214 5.77 1.19 24.47
N TRP A 215 5.45 1.29 23.18
CA TRP A 215 4.68 2.41 22.65
C TRP A 215 3.28 2.50 23.28
N CYS A 216 2.57 1.37 23.44
CA CYS A 216 1.27 1.33 24.11
C CYS A 216 1.35 1.87 25.55
N ASN A 217 2.40 1.52 26.30
CA ASN A 217 2.62 2.03 27.65
C ASN A 217 2.86 3.54 27.67
N VAL A 218 3.70 4.06 26.76
CA VAL A 218 3.96 5.50 26.63
C VAL A 218 2.68 6.24 26.23
N LYS A 219 1.90 5.70 25.29
CA LYS A 219 0.60 6.26 24.88
C LYS A 219 -0.35 6.36 26.06
N ALA A 220 -0.48 5.29 26.87
CA ALA A 220 -1.37 5.28 28.04
C ALA A 220 -0.96 6.28 29.13
N GLN A 221 0.34 6.60 29.24
CA GLN A 221 0.83 7.63 30.16
C GLN A 221 0.52 9.04 29.66
N ILE A 222 0.67 9.29 28.36
CA ILE A 222 0.46 10.60 27.75
C ILE A 222 -1.03 10.90 27.59
N ASP A 223 -1.83 9.92 27.17
CA ASP A 223 -3.26 10.05 26.90
C ASP A 223 -4.09 9.17 27.86
N LYS A 224 -3.94 9.44 29.16
CA LYS A 224 -4.61 8.69 30.24
C LYS A 224 -6.13 8.61 30.08
N TYR A 225 -6.73 9.64 29.49
CA TYR A 225 -8.18 9.75 29.28
C TYR A 225 -8.62 9.37 27.87
N ASN A 226 -7.70 8.89 27.03
CA ASN A 226 -8.00 8.40 25.70
C ASN A 226 -8.66 9.45 24.78
N PHE A 227 -8.26 10.72 24.91
CA PHE A 227 -8.75 11.81 24.06
C PHE A 227 -8.27 11.70 22.62
N VAL A 228 -7.09 11.12 22.38
CA VAL A 228 -6.49 10.96 21.06
C VAL A 228 -6.57 9.50 20.64
N GLN A 229 -7.80 9.05 20.41
CA GLN A 229 -8.11 7.72 19.89
C GLN A 229 -8.77 7.79 18.52
N GLY A 230 -8.35 6.87 17.64
CA GLY A 230 -9.11 6.49 16.45
C GLY A 230 -9.46 5.01 16.53
N ALA A 231 -10.55 4.60 15.88
CA ALA A 231 -10.94 3.19 15.77
C ALA A 231 -9.81 2.31 15.17
N TYR A 232 -8.91 2.92 14.39
CA TYR A 232 -7.71 2.30 13.82
C TYR A 232 -6.64 1.91 14.85
N ILE A 233 -6.61 2.58 16.02
CA ILE A 233 -5.65 2.36 17.11
C ILE A 233 -6.27 1.42 18.18
N HIS A 234 -7.54 1.04 18.02
CA HIS A 234 -8.18 0.07 18.89
C HIS A 234 -7.63 -1.33 18.59
N GLY A 235 -6.64 -1.72 19.37
CA GLY A 235 -6.86 -2.98 20.05
C GLY A 235 -5.89 -3.23 21.19
N THR A 236 -6.33 -2.74 22.33
CA THR A 236 -6.43 -3.62 23.47
C THR A 236 -7.39 -4.77 23.14
N VAL A 237 -6.88 -5.90 22.63
CA VAL A 237 -7.55 -7.17 22.85
C VAL A 237 -7.33 -7.49 24.32
N TYR A 238 -8.33 -7.20 25.16
CA TYR A 238 -8.33 -7.68 26.54
C TYR A 238 -8.46 -9.20 26.49
N SER A 239 -7.34 -9.92 26.58
CA SER A 239 -7.36 -11.26 27.13
C SER A 239 -7.63 -11.12 28.62
N ARG A 240 -8.78 -11.60 29.11
CA ARG A 240 -9.01 -11.75 30.55
C ARG A 240 -8.00 -12.78 31.07
N SER A 241 -6.83 -12.33 31.50
CA SER A 241 -6.02 -13.06 32.46
C SER A 241 -6.63 -12.81 33.84
N GLY A 242 -7.54 -13.68 34.25
CA GLY A 242 -8.16 -13.61 35.58
C GLY A 242 -9.44 -14.44 35.68
N PHE A 243 -9.28 -15.75 35.88
CA PHE A 243 -10.22 -16.49 36.72
C PHE A 243 -10.21 -15.84 38.09
N THR A 244 -11.30 -15.19 38.48
CA THR A 244 -11.82 -15.08 39.85
C THR A 244 -13.19 -14.39 39.79
N ASP A 245 -14.19 -15.18 40.19
CA ASP A 245 -15.53 -14.83 40.68
C ASP A 245 -16.48 -14.02 39.77
N ILE A 246 -17.26 -14.79 39.02
CA ILE A 246 -18.55 -14.37 38.47
C ILE A 246 -19.53 -14.23 39.63
N SER A 247 -19.96 -13.01 39.96
CA SER A 247 -21.25 -12.82 40.63
C SER A 247 -22.35 -12.77 39.57
N GLU A 248 -23.39 -13.59 39.76
CA GLU A 248 -24.47 -13.92 38.81
C GLU A 248 -25.38 -12.74 38.38
N SER A 249 -25.05 -11.49 38.66
CA SER A 249 -25.96 -10.36 38.42
C SER A 249 -25.86 -9.71 37.04
N THR A 250 -24.96 -10.14 36.15
CA THR A 250 -24.76 -9.49 34.83
C THR A 250 -25.33 -10.24 33.62
N LEU A 251 -25.93 -11.42 33.82
CA LEU A 251 -26.48 -12.22 32.71
C LEU A 251 -27.90 -11.79 32.26
N SER A 252 -28.54 -10.80 32.88
CA SER A 252 -29.90 -10.38 32.51
C SER A 252 -29.98 -9.25 31.47
N LEU A 253 -28.85 -8.68 31.04
CA LEU A 253 -28.85 -7.48 30.18
C LEU A 253 -28.48 -7.73 28.70
N CYS A 254 -28.13 -8.96 28.32
CA CYS A 254 -27.79 -9.29 26.92
C CYS A 254 -28.89 -10.04 26.15
N SER A 255 -30.05 -10.33 26.76
CA SER A 255 -31.17 -10.97 26.05
C SER A 255 -32.21 -10.00 25.49
N SER A 256 -32.06 -8.69 25.67
CA SER A 256 -33.07 -7.68 25.25
C SER A 256 -32.62 -6.75 24.12
N LEU A 257 -31.55 -7.10 23.38
CA LEU A 257 -31.08 -6.32 22.21
C LEU A 257 -30.99 -7.17 20.93
N CYS A 258 -31.72 -8.28 20.88
CA CYS A 258 -32.05 -9.00 19.66
C CYS A 258 -33.54 -9.33 19.64
N GLU A 259 -34.37 -8.28 19.57
CA GLU A 259 -35.66 -8.27 18.87
C GLU A 259 -35.73 -7.02 18.01
#